data_AF-A0A411YJP1-F1
#
_entry.id   AF-A0A411YJP1-F1
#
_cell.length_a   1.000
_cell.length_b   1.000
_cell.length_c   1.000
_cell.angle_alpha   90.00
_cell.angle_beta   90.00
_cell.angle_gamma   90.00
#
_symmetry.space_group_name_H-M   'P 1'
#
loop_
_entity.id
_entity.type
_entity.pdbx_description
1 polymer ?
#
loop_
_entity_poly.entity_id
_entity_poly.type
_entity_poly.pdbx_seq_one_letter_code
_entity_poly.pdbx_strand_id
1 'polypeptide(L)'
;MDAMTPALIGHALLAIVVASAALGALLARSEATAIKRYAAFGLGLAVASAALGALGVATAELLVGVLATAAILWWAARTGGGPPRPLRPRHAERREHADQQEQDQERGDHRSSEQ
;
A
#
# COMPACT_ATOMS: atom_id res chain seq x y z
N MET A 1 -17.14 -14.92 -39.61
CA MET A 1 -16.01 -14.62 -38.71
C MET A 1 -16.63 -14.14 -37.41
N ASP A 2 -16.62 -15.03 -36.43
CA ASP A 2 -17.51 -15.04 -35.28
C ASP A 2 -17.16 -13.95 -34.27
N ALA A 3 -18.13 -13.11 -33.91
CA ALA A 3 -17.97 -12.08 -32.88
C ALA A 3 -17.75 -12.66 -31.45
N MET A 4 -17.81 -14.00 -31.29
CA MET A 4 -17.65 -14.69 -30.01
C MET A 4 -16.21 -14.77 -29.50
N THR A 5 -15.21 -14.88 -30.38
CA THR A 5 -13.80 -14.99 -29.99
C THR A 5 -13.23 -13.75 -29.29
N PRO A 6 -13.45 -12.50 -29.76
CA PRO A 6 -12.91 -11.32 -29.08
C PRO A 6 -13.57 -11.07 -27.71
N ALA A 7 -14.87 -11.39 -27.57
CA ALA A 7 -15.58 -11.25 -26.29
C ALA A 7 -15.01 -12.21 -25.23
N LEU A 8 -14.78 -13.48 -25.58
CA LEU A 8 -14.20 -14.46 -24.66
C LEU A 8 -12.78 -14.09 -24.21
N ILE A 9 -11.95 -13.59 -25.14
CA ILE A 9 -10.60 -13.12 -24.82
C ILE A 9 -10.66 -11.92 -23.86
N GLY A 10 -11.58 -10.98 -24.08
CA GLY A 10 -11.78 -9.83 -23.19
C GLY A 10 -12.16 -10.22 -21.77
N HIS A 11 -13.11 -11.16 -21.60
CA HIS A 11 -13.51 -11.65 -20.28
C HIS A 11 -12.39 -12.42 -19.59
N ALA A 12 -11.62 -13.23 -20.32
CA ALA A 12 -10.48 -13.97 -19.77
C ALA A 12 -9.37 -13.04 -19.26
N LEU A 13 -9.02 -12.00 -20.04
CA LEU A 13 -8.04 -11.00 -19.62
C LEU A 13 -8.52 -10.22 -18.39
N LEU A 14 -9.79 -9.84 -18.36
CA LEU A 14 -10.39 -9.16 -17.22
C LEU A 14 -10.32 -10.03 -15.95
N ALA A 15 -10.65 -11.31 -16.05
CA ALA A 15 -10.57 -12.25 -14.94
C ALA A 15 -9.14 -12.40 -14.40
N ILE A 16 -8.13 -12.46 -15.29
CA ILE A 16 -6.71 -12.54 -14.89
C ILE A 16 -6.28 -11.27 -14.13
N VAL A 17 -6.69 -10.09 -14.61
CA VAL A 17 -6.38 -8.80 -13.95
C VAL A 17 -7.02 -8.75 -12.56
N VAL A 18 -8.30 -9.12 -12.45
CA VAL A 18 -9.05 -9.18 -11.19
C VAL A 18 -8.38 -10.15 -10.20
N ALA A 19 -8.07 -11.38 -10.64
CA ALA A 19 -7.40 -12.37 -9.80
C ALA A 19 -6.01 -11.89 -9.32
N SER A 20 -5.24 -11.25 -10.20
CA SER A 20 -3.93 -10.69 -9.87
C SER A 20 -4.02 -9.54 -8.87
N ALA A 21 -5.04 -8.69 -8.99
CA ALA A 21 -5.31 -7.62 -8.03
C ALA A 21 -5.68 -8.18 -6.65
N ALA A 22 -6.51 -9.22 -6.59
CA ALA A 22 -6.87 -9.90 -5.34
C ALA A 22 -5.66 -10.55 -4.67
N LEU A 23 -4.90 -11.36 -5.41
CA LEU A 23 -3.68 -12.00 -4.92
C LEU A 23 -2.66 -10.96 -4.45
N GLY A 24 -2.56 -9.87 -5.21
CA GLY A 24 -1.69 -8.78 -4.85
C GLY A 24 -2.11 -8.05 -3.57
N ALA A 25 -3.41 -7.86 -3.33
CA ALA A 25 -3.91 -7.27 -2.10
C ALA A 25 -3.56 -8.14 -0.88
N LEU A 26 -3.66 -9.46 -1.04
CA LEU A 26 -3.35 -10.44 0.00
C LEU A 26 -1.86 -10.44 0.38
N LEU A 27 -0.97 -10.25 -0.59
CA LEU A 27 0.48 -10.24 -0.41
C LEU A 27 1.06 -8.84 -0.10
N ALA A 28 0.20 -7.84 0.09
CA ALA A 28 0.64 -6.47 0.28
C ALA A 28 1.35 -6.30 1.64
N ARG A 29 2.60 -5.84 1.59
CA ARG A 29 3.41 -5.55 2.80
C ARG A 29 3.07 -4.22 3.46
N SER A 30 2.26 -3.37 2.81
CA SER A 30 1.82 -2.09 3.37
C SER A 30 0.32 -1.93 3.22
N GLU A 31 -0.31 -1.31 4.21
CA GLU A 31 -1.75 -1.00 4.20
C GLU A 31 -2.13 -0.17 2.97
N ALA A 32 -1.29 0.80 2.59
CA ALA A 32 -1.50 1.61 1.39
C ALA A 32 -1.50 0.78 0.10
N THR A 33 -0.63 -0.24 -0.02
CA THR A 33 -0.62 -1.15 -1.17
C THR A 33 -1.83 -2.08 -1.15
N ALA A 34 -2.23 -2.57 0.03
CA ALA A 34 -3.40 -3.43 0.18
C ALA A 34 -4.68 -2.69 -0.25
N ILE A 35 -4.86 -1.45 0.23
CA ILE A 35 -6.00 -0.59 -0.10
C ILE A 35 -6.07 -0.31 -1.61
N LYS A 36 -4.95 0.06 -2.24
CA LYS A 36 -4.90 0.31 -3.70
C LYS A 36 -5.27 -0.93 -4.51
N ARG A 37 -4.77 -2.10 -4.11
CA ARG A 37 -5.06 -3.37 -4.81
C ARG A 37 -6.49 -3.84 -4.59
N TYR A 38 -7.05 -3.61 -3.40
CA TYR A 38 -8.46 -3.87 -3.12
C TYR A 38 -9.39 -2.97 -3.95
N ALA A 39 -9.07 -1.67 -4.07
CA ALA A 39 -9.82 -0.75 -4.92
C ALA A 39 -9.74 -1.15 -6.41
N ALA A 40 -8.57 -1.58 -6.89
CA ALA A 40 -8.39 -2.08 -8.25
C ALA A 40 -9.18 -3.38 -8.51
N PHE A 41 -9.24 -4.28 -7.52
CA PHE A 41 -10.06 -5.49 -7.57
C PHE A 41 -11.55 -5.14 -7.69
N GLY A 42 -12.06 -4.24 -6.83
CA GLY A 42 -13.45 -3.80 -6.87
C GLY A 42 -13.83 -3.12 -8.18
N LEU A 43 -12.92 -2.31 -8.75
CA LEU A 43 -13.11 -1.70 -10.07
C LEU A 43 -13.19 -2.77 -11.17
N GLY A 44 -12.30 -3.76 -11.15
CA GLY A 44 -12.31 -4.85 -12.12
C GLY A 44 -13.58 -5.70 -12.05
N LEU A 45 -14.12 -5.90 -10.83
CA LEU A 45 -15.40 -6.58 -10.63
C LEU A 45 -16.57 -5.79 -11.23
N ALA A 46 -16.63 -4.48 -10.99
CA ALA A 46 -17.66 -3.62 -11.57
C ALA A 46 -17.62 -3.61 -13.10
N VAL A 47 -16.42 -3.60 -13.70
CA VAL A 47 -16.25 -3.71 -15.15
C VAL A 47 -16.73 -5.07 -15.66
N ALA A 48 -16.48 -6.16 -14.92
CA ALA A 48 -16.95 -7.49 -15.29
C ALA A 48 -18.49 -7.58 -15.23
N SER A 49 -19.09 -7.07 -14.16
CA SER A 49 -20.54 -6.97 -14.01
C SER A 49 -21.18 -6.15 -15.13
N ALA A 50 -20.56 -5.03 -15.52
CA ALA A 50 -21.03 -4.21 -16.63
C ALA A 50 -20.92 -4.94 -17.99
N ALA A 51 -19.82 -5.68 -18.21
CA ALA A 51 -19.62 -6.48 -19.42
C ALA A 51 -20.64 -7.61 -19.58
N LEU A 52 -21.15 -8.15 -18.46
CA LEU A 52 -22.22 -9.15 -18.42
C LEU A 52 -23.64 -8.54 -18.53
N GLY A 53 -23.76 -7.22 -18.70
CA GLY A 53 -25.04 -6.51 -18.79
C GLY A 53 -25.71 -6.21 -17.45
N ALA A 54 -25.04 -6.53 -16.32
CA ALA A 54 -25.55 -6.30 -14.97
C ALA A 54 -25.19 -4.88 -14.46
N LEU A 55 -25.62 -3.85 -15.17
CA LEU A 55 -25.31 -2.44 -14.88
C LEU A 55 -25.71 -1.98 -13.47
N GLY A 56 -26.82 -2.48 -12.93
CA GLY A 56 -27.25 -2.19 -11.56
C GLY A 56 -26.29 -2.75 -10.51
N VAL A 57 -25.78 -3.96 -10.74
CA VAL A 57 -24.78 -4.61 -9.87
C VAL A 57 -23.45 -3.87 -9.98
N ALA A 58 -23.00 -3.55 -11.19
CA ALA A 58 -21.76 -2.78 -11.41
C ALA A 58 -21.79 -1.42 -10.69
N THR A 59 -22.93 -0.73 -10.73
CA THR A 59 -23.11 0.56 -10.05
C THR A 59 -23.07 0.40 -8.52
N ALA A 60 -23.74 -0.62 -8.00
CA ALA A 60 -23.69 -0.94 -6.57
C ALA A 60 -22.27 -1.30 -6.11
N GLU A 61 -21.54 -2.09 -6.89
CA GLU A 61 -20.14 -2.46 -6.63
C GLU A 61 -19.22 -1.23 -6.59
N LEU A 62 -19.40 -0.28 -7.51
CA LEU A 62 -18.65 0.99 -7.47
C LEU A 62 -18.96 1.80 -6.21
N LEU A 63 -20.24 1.99 -5.89
CA LEU A 63 -20.65 2.76 -4.71
C LEU A 63 -20.13 2.13 -3.42
N VAL A 64 -20.31 0.82 -3.27
CA VAL A 64 -19.84 0.07 -2.09
C VAL A 64 -18.31 0.07 -2.03
N GLY A 65 -17.62 -0.15 -3.15
CA GLY A 65 -16.16 -0.14 -3.21
C GLY A 65 -15.56 1.21 -2.81
N VAL A 66 -16.14 2.32 -3.29
CA VAL A 66 -15.70 3.67 -2.94
C VAL A 66 -15.96 3.97 -1.46
N LEU A 67 -17.17 3.68 -0.96
CA LEU A 67 -17.53 3.91 0.44
C LEU A 67 -16.67 3.07 1.40
N ALA A 68 -16.45 1.79 1.09
CA ALA A 68 -15.60 0.92 1.89
C ALA A 68 -14.14 1.42 1.91
N THR A 69 -13.61 1.81 0.74
CA THR A 69 -12.24 2.35 0.65
C THR A 69 -12.09 3.65 1.44
N ALA A 70 -13.07 4.55 1.36
CA ALA A 70 -13.08 5.80 2.12
C ALA A 70 -13.17 5.54 3.64
N ALA A 71 -14.01 4.60 4.07
CA ALA A 71 -14.14 4.21 5.47
C ALA A 71 -12.83 3.62 6.03
N ILE A 72 -12.15 2.77 5.25
CA ILE A 72 -10.85 2.20 5.62
C ILE A 72 -9.78 3.29 5.73
N LEU A 73 -9.70 4.20 4.77
CA LEU A 73 -8.74 5.32 4.80
C LEU A 73 -9.00 6.25 5.98
N TRP A 74 -10.28 6.56 6.26
CA TRP A 74 -10.66 7.39 7.40
C TRP A 74 -10.32 6.72 8.73
N TRP A 75 -10.57 5.42 8.85
CA TRP A 75 -10.21 4.64 10.03
C TRP A 75 -8.68 4.59 10.21
N ALA A 76 -7.92 4.29 9.15
CA ALA A 76 -6.46 4.26 9.18
C ALA A 76 -5.86 5.63 9.56
N ALA A 77 -6.45 6.72 9.08
CA ALA A 77 -6.06 8.09 9.45
C ALA A 77 -6.31 8.38 10.93
N ARG A 78 -7.38 7.82 11.52
CA ARG A 78 -7.70 7.98 12.95
C ARG A 78 -6.88 7.09 13.88
N THR A 79 -6.49 5.89 13.43
CA THR A 79 -5.74 4.93 14.26
C THR A 79 -4.23 5.12 14.18
N GLY A 80 -3.74 6.10 13.41
CA GLY A 80 -2.32 6.44 13.36
C GLY A 80 -1.51 5.63 12.37
N GLY A 81 -2.14 5.11 11.31
CA GLY A 81 -1.48 4.58 10.11
C GLY A 81 -0.82 5.71 9.32
N GLY A 82 0.13 6.41 9.93
CA GLY A 82 0.97 7.38 9.25
C GLY A 82 1.75 6.71 8.12
N PRO A 83 2.26 7.49 7.14
CA PRO A 83 3.15 6.96 6.11
C PRO A 83 4.24 6.11 6.78
N PRO A 84 4.65 4.97 6.19
CA PRO A 84 5.63 4.09 6.81
C PRO A 84 6.81 4.95 7.23
N ARG A 85 7.02 5.07 8.55
CA ARG A 85 8.19 5.76 9.07
C ARG A 85 9.37 5.08 8.38
N PRO A 86 10.22 5.83 7.64
CA PRO A 86 11.40 5.23 7.05
C PRO A 86 12.13 4.53 8.19
N LEU A 87 12.37 3.23 8.01
CA LEU A 87 13.17 2.44 8.94
C LEU A 87 14.52 3.14 9.03
N ARG A 88 14.69 3.98 10.05
CA ARG A 88 15.97 4.61 10.35
C ARG A 88 16.92 3.43 10.55
N PRO A 89 17.94 3.25 9.69
CA PRO A 89 18.78 2.07 9.79
C PRO A 89 19.41 2.06 11.18
N ARG A 90 19.26 0.95 11.92
CA ARG A 90 19.83 0.71 13.27
C ARG A 90 21.35 0.97 13.34
N HIS A 91 22.01 1.12 12.20
CA HIS A 91 23.42 1.45 12.09
C HIS A 91 23.72 2.95 12.20
N ALA A 92 22.73 3.84 12.10
CA ALA A 92 22.92 5.28 12.26
C ALA A 92 23.07 5.67 13.74
N GLU A 93 22.25 5.10 14.63
CA GLU A 93 22.31 5.37 16.08
C GLU A 93 23.63 4.92 16.71
N ARG A 94 24.22 3.82 16.24
CA ARG A 94 25.49 3.32 16.80
C ARG A 94 26.69 4.22 16.45
N ARG A 95 26.60 4.98 15.36
CA ARG A 95 27.64 5.95 14.97
C ARG A 95 27.47 7.25 15.73
N GLU A 96 26.24 7.74 15.89
CA GLU A 96 25.96 8.93 16.70
C GLU A 96 26.44 8.76 18.16
N HIS A 97 26.30 7.56 18.75
CA HIS A 97 26.83 7.29 20.09
C HIS A 97 28.36 7.11 20.15
N ALA A 98 28.99 6.61 19.08
CA ALA A 98 30.45 6.50 19.03
C ALA A 98 31.10 7.89 18.88
N ASP A 99 30.56 8.72 18.01
CA ASP A 99 31.05 10.08 17.76
C ASP A 99 30.84 11.00 18.99
N GLN A 100 29.76 10.80 19.75
CA GLN A 100 29.55 11.50 21.02
C GLN A 100 30.54 11.06 22.10
N GLN A 101 30.85 9.76 22.18
CA GLN A 101 31.85 9.27 23.14
C GLN A 101 33.24 9.80 22.83
N GLU A 102 33.63 9.89 21.56
CA GLU A 102 34.93 10.47 21.18
C GLU A 102 35.02 11.97 21.51
N GLN A 103 33.96 12.75 21.29
CA GLN A 103 33.96 14.18 21.63
C GLN A 103 34.01 14.47 23.14
N ASP A 104 33.32 13.66 23.95
CA ASP A 104 33.35 13.80 25.40
C ASP A 104 34.69 13.37 25.99
N GLN A 105 35.36 12.38 25.36
CA GLN A 105 36.71 11.96 25.71
C GLN A 105 37.74 13.08 25.42
N GLU A 106 37.72 13.67 24.23
CA GLU A 106 38.64 14.78 23.86
C GLU A 106 38.44 16.00 24.76
N ARG A 107 37.19 16.32 25.15
CA ARG A 107 36.90 17.42 26.08
C ARG A 107 37.40 17.16 27.51
N GLY A 108 37.40 15.90 27.96
CA GLY A 108 37.94 15.51 29.26
C GLY A 108 39.45 15.65 29.34
N ASP A 109 40.14 15.26 28.26
CA ASP A 109 41.61 15.31 28.19
C ASP A 109 42.14 16.75 28.11
N HIS A 110 41.47 17.63 27.36
CA HIS A 110 41.85 19.05 27.28
C HIS A 110 41.71 19.81 28.61
N ARG A 111 40.76 19.45 29.48
CA ARG A 111 40.66 20.07 30.82
C ARG A 111 41.72 19.56 31.80
N SER A 112 42.29 18.39 31.55
CA SER A 112 43.29 17.79 32.45
C SER A 112 44.70 18.30 32.19
N SER A 113 44.95 18.94 31.04
CA SER A 113 46.25 19.55 30.69
C SER A 113 46.41 21.01 31.11
N GLU A 114 45.36 21.64 31.64
CA GLU A 114 45.36 23.03 32.13
C GLU A 114 45.45 23.14 33.68
N GLN A 115 45.56 22.02 34.39
CA GLN A 115 45.84 21.96 35.84
C GLN A 115 47.26 21.46 36.10
#